data_AF-A0A832CI41-F1
#
_entry.id   AF-A0A832CI41-F1
#
_cell.length_a   1.000
_cell.length_b   1.000
_cell.length_c   1.000
_cell.angle_alpha   90.00
_cell.angle_beta   90.00
_cell.angle_gamma   90.00
#
_symmetry.space_group_name_H-M   'P 1'
#
loop_
_entity.id
_entity.type
_entity.pdbx_description
1 polymer ?
#
loop_
_entity_poly.entity_id
_entity_poly.type
_entity_poly.pdbx_seq_one_letter_code
_entity_poly.pdbx_strand_id
1 'polypeptide(L)' 'MIDRNVGYVRISQFGEKTARELRAAIRKLKDNGMRGMILDLRWNPGGLLDQAVEVASVFVPKRNSCG' A
#
# COMPACT_ATOMS: atom_id res chain seq x y z
N MET A 1 12.68 5.13 -6.04
CA MET A 1 12.39 4.40 -7.31
C MET A 1 13.59 3.52 -7.57
N ILE A 2 13.38 2.22 -7.85
CA ILE A 2 14.48 1.24 -7.97
C ILE A 2 14.83 0.95 -9.45
N ASP A 3 13.90 1.19 -10.37
CA ASP A 3 14.13 1.18 -11.81
C ASP A 3 13.14 2.15 -12.47
N ARG A 4 13.36 2.57 -13.72
CA ARG A 4 12.74 3.72 -14.44
C ARG A 4 11.19 3.76 -14.44
N ASN A 5 10.59 4.04 -13.27
CA ASN A 5 9.17 4.21 -12.90
C ASN A 5 8.57 3.11 -12.01
N VAL A 6 9.37 2.30 -11.30
CA VAL A 6 8.88 1.39 -10.26
C VAL A 6 9.03 2.02 -8.87
N GLY A 7 7.89 2.25 -8.21
CA GLY A 7 7.80 2.69 -6.83
C GLY A 7 8.09 1.54 -5.86
N TYR A 8 8.69 1.85 -4.72
CA TYR A 8 9.00 0.84 -3.70
C TYR A 8 8.47 1.34 -2.37
N VAL A 9 7.64 0.53 -1.71
CA VAL A 9 7.10 0.81 -0.39
C VAL A 9 7.31 -0.41 0.48
N ARG A 10 7.89 -0.22 1.66
CA ARG A 10 8.06 -1.28 2.66
C ARG A 10 7.19 -1.01 3.86
N ILE A 11 6.43 -2.01 4.30
CA ILE A 11 5.68 -1.98 5.56
C ILE A 11 6.31 -3.02 6.48
N SER A 12 7.03 -2.57 7.50
CA SER A 12 7.64 -3.44 8.51
C SER A 12 6.69 -3.81 9.65
N GLN A 13 5.59 -3.07 9.83
CA GLN A 13 4.54 -3.38 10.81
C GLN A 13 3.23 -2.65 10.44
N PHE A 14 2.07 -3.23 10.79
CA PHE A 14 0.76 -2.59 10.66
C PHE A 14 0.40 -1.81 11.93
N GLY A 15 0.67 -0.50 11.92
CA GLY A 15 0.27 0.44 12.98
C GLY A 15 -0.87 1.35 12.54
N GLU A 16 -1.43 2.14 13.47
CA GLU A 16 -2.63 2.97 13.25
C GLU A 16 -2.52 3.93 12.05
N LYS A 17 -1.31 4.35 11.70
CA LYS A 17 -1.05 5.33 10.64
C LYS A 17 -0.68 4.69 9.31
N THR A 18 -0.46 3.38 9.26
CA THR A 18 0.11 2.67 8.11
C THR A 18 -0.75 2.87 6.85
N ALA A 19 -2.07 2.73 6.94
CA ALA A 19 -2.94 2.92 5.78
C ALA A 19 -2.90 4.36 5.21
N ARG A 20 -2.85 5.36 6.10
CA ARG A 20 -2.76 6.77 5.72
C ARG A 20 -1.43 7.10 5.05
N GLU A 21 -0.34 6.61 5.63
CA GLU A 21 1.02 6.83 5.13
C GLU A 21 1.23 6.12 3.78
N LEU A 22 0.72 4.90 3.63
CA LEU A 22 0.74 4.17 2.36
C LEU A 22 0.00 4.94 1.26
N ARG A 23 -1.21 5.44 1.52
CA ARG A 23 -1.99 6.23 0.56
C ARG A 23 -1.24 7.50 0.15
N ALA A 24 -0.58 8.18 1.09
CA ALA A 24 0.21 9.36 0.82
C ALA A 24 1.45 9.04 -0.04
N ALA A 25 2.15 7.94 0.27
CA ALA A 25 3.29 7.47 -0.51
C ALA A 25 2.90 7.10 -1.94
N ILE A 26 1.80 6.36 -2.12
CA ILE A 26 1.29 5.98 -3.44
C ILE A 26 0.94 7.23 -4.27
N ARG A 27 0.27 8.23 -3.68
CA ARG A 27 -0.03 9.50 -4.39
C ARG A 27 1.26 10.17 -4.87
N LYS A 28 2.22 10.39 -3.96
CA LYS A 28 3.52 10.98 -4.32
C LYS A 28 4.23 10.18 -5.42
N LEU A 29 4.20 8.86 -5.37
CA LEU A 29 4.82 8.02 -6.39
C LEU A 29 4.10 8.13 -7.74
N LYS A 30 2.75 8.15 -7.74
CA LYS A 30 1.95 8.38 -8.95
C LYS A 30 2.25 9.73 -9.59
N ASP A 31 2.31 10.79 -8.79
CA ASP A 31 2.63 12.15 -9.26
C ASP A 31 4.03 12.24 -9.88
N ASN A 32 4.95 11.38 -9.44
CA ASN A 32 6.30 11.23 -9.99
C ASN A 32 6.38 10.24 -11.18
N GLY A 33 5.26 9.87 -11.79
CA GLY A 33 5.23 9.06 -13.01
C GLY A 33 5.40 7.55 -12.79
N MET A 34 5.12 7.04 -11.59
CA MET A 34 5.16 5.60 -11.27
C MET A 34 4.24 4.79 -12.18
N ARG A 35 4.80 3.74 -12.81
CA ARG A 35 4.10 2.77 -13.67
C ARG A 35 3.88 1.41 -13.00
N GLY A 36 4.68 1.08 -11.99
CA GLY A 36 4.54 -0.13 -11.20
C GLY A 36 4.99 0.10 -9.77
N MET A 37 4.60 -0.77 -8.83
CA MET A 37 4.99 -0.66 -7.44
C MET A 37 5.34 -2.03 -6.86
N ILE A 38 6.37 -2.06 -6.00
CA ILE A 38 6.68 -3.19 -5.13
C ILE A 38 6.23 -2.82 -3.72
N LEU A 39 5.31 -3.62 -3.16
CA LEU A 39 4.96 -3.60 -1.74
C LEU A 39 5.74 -4.68 -1.02
N ASP A 40 6.75 -4.28 -0.24
CA ASP A 40 7.59 -5.18 0.53
C ASP A 40 7.04 -5.37 1.95
N LEU A 41 6.60 -6.60 2.23
CA LEU A 41 6.12 -7.05 3.54
C LEU A 41 7.11 -8.01 4.22
N ARG A 42 8.34 -8.15 3.71
CA ARG A 42 9.35 -8.99 4.36
C ARG A 42 9.69 -8.44 5.74
N TRP A 43 9.81 -9.35 6.70
CA TRP A 43 10.06 -9.04 8.11
C TRP A 43 8.93 -8.21 8.76
N ASN A 44 7.69 -8.39 8.29
CA ASN A 44 6.50 -7.83 8.92
C ASN A 44 5.88 -8.85 9.89
N PRO A 45 5.93 -8.63 11.22
CA PRO A 45 5.35 -9.55 12.21
C PRO A 45 3.83 -9.42 12.33
N GLY A 46 3.19 -8.57 11.53
CA GLY A 46 1.77 -8.24 11.61
C GLY A 46 1.53 -6.88 12.28
N GLY A 47 0.53 -6.83 13.15
CA GLY A 47 0.04 -5.62 13.80
C GLY A 47 -1.49 -5.57 13.79
N LEU A 48 -2.05 -4.37 13.66
CA LEU A 48 -3.49 -4.16 13.71
C LEU A 48 -4.19 -4.77 12.48
N LEU A 49 -5.13 -5.69 12.71
CA LEU A 49 -5.89 -6.35 11.64
C LEU A 49 -6.63 -5.34 10.77
N ASP A 50 -7.28 -4.36 11.39
CA ASP A 50 -8.02 -3.32 10.67
C ASP A 50 -7.11 -2.53 9.72
N GLN A 51 -5.86 -2.30 10.12
CA GLN A 51 -4.88 -1.61 9.27
C GLN A 51 -4.43 -2.50 8.10
N ALA A 52 -4.32 -3.81 8.30
CA ALA A 52 -4.06 -4.73 7.20
C ALA A 52 -5.22 -4.76 6.20
N VAL A 53 -6.47 -4.77 6.68
CA VAL A 53 -7.69 -4.70 5.83
C VAL A 53 -7.75 -3.39 5.06
N GLU A 54 -7.48 -2.26 5.72
CA GLU A 54 -7.44 -0.95 5.10
C GLU A 54 -6.34 -0.84 4.02
N VAL A 55 -5.16 -1.40 4.29
CA VAL A 55 -4.06 -1.48 3.31
C VAL A 55 -4.47 -2.32 2.09
N ALA A 56 -5.09 -3.48 2.29
CA ALA A 56 -5.58 -4.32 1.19
C ALA A 56 -6.66 -3.60 0.35
N SER A 57 -7.52 -2.83 1.02
CA SER A 57 -8.60 -2.06 0.38
C SER A 57 -8.10 -0.91 -0.51
N VAL A 58 -6.82 -0.52 -0.41
CA VAL A 58 -6.20 0.43 -1.35
C VAL A 58 -6.03 -0.19 -2.74
N PHE A 59 -5.89 -1.51 -2.83
CA PHE A 59 -5.60 -2.22 -4.08
C PHE A 59 -6.80 -2.97 -4.64
N VAL A 60 -7.70 -3.42 -3.76
CA VAL A 60 -8.87 -4.21 -4.15
C VAL A 60 -10.10 -3.30 -4.18
N PRO A 61 -10.76 -3.11 -5.34
CA PRO A 61 -12.02 -2.40 -5.38
C PRO A 61 -13.06 -3.13 -4.55
N LYS A 62 -13.93 -2.38 -3.86
CA LYS A 62 -15.05 -2.97 -3.11
C LYS A 62 -15.86 -3.81 -4.09
N ARG A 63 -16.03 -5.11 -3.82
CA ARG A 63 -16.88 -5.96 -4.66
C ARG A 63 -18.28 -5.36 -4.61
N ASN A 64 -18.74 -4.81 -5.73
CA ASN A 64 -20.13 -4.43 -5.89
C ASN A 64 -20.93 -5.72 -5.68
N SER A 65 -21.84 -5.71 -4.71
CA SER A 65 -22.92 -6.68 -4.63
C SER A 65 -23.51 -6.84 -6.02
N CYS A 66 -23.44 -8.05 -6.59
CA CYS A 66 -24.35 -8.43 -7.66
C CYS A 66 -25.77 -8.18 -7.13
N GLY A 67 -26.41 -7.17 -7.67
CA GLY A 67 -27.86 -6.99 -7.70
C GLY A 67 -28.31 -7.27 -9.11
#